data_AF-A0AAD0X8Q2-F1
#
_entry.id   AF-A0AAD0X8Q2-F1
#
_cell.length_a   1.000
_cell.length_b   1.000
_cell.length_c   1.000
_cell.angle_alpha   90.00
_cell.angle_beta   90.00
_cell.angle_gamma   90.00
#
_symmetry.space_group_name_H-M   'P 1'
#
loop_
_entity.id
_entity.type
_entity.pdbx_description
1 polymer ?
#
loop_
_entity_poly.entity_id
_entity_poly.type
_entity_poly.pdbx_seq_one_letter_code
_entity_poly.pdbx_strand_id
1 'polypeptide(L)'
;MGAWRFWWDSTHRFYKNWGSYVALIFGTNIVISYLAVPFFNWVLEMLLKWQRVSYVSYTNIGSIIIRQPLAALGMLAILLAIIILVYWQFAFLLLGIINIFRGRPQTVREVLHSTFTSLNATSPSTFLFFIGYFMIILPFGSFIFTTPLLNKARIPAFIISYLTDNPWMTVGLVLFYLVAGYLGIRLISLLPLMIIDGLPWRLAVTRSWQQTRHHVLRYIWLMAVTLLMIFLVVTLIYTLIYVAQLQFDKTSFAMVAATVNLFIMEAVTEIIICYTTAIFMMLIIVCYRQDFTILRQQPLYFNEAPRLRKLTRASVAVGLILATSLLVAVNLVYLNGLVITKPIMISHRGVDDGNGVQNTIPALVKTSKEHPDYVEMDIQVTKDHQFVVMHDPTLKALAGIKKKPSQLTLKQLEKITVRENGYQAKIPSFDAYLQAAHAHHQKLLVEIKTSSAYTSADTKRFINRYGATLLANHDQVHTLSYKVMRDLKRLDKQQFVSYILPYNLTFPHTDANGYTMEVTTLNDQFVDKAERYHKTVYAWDIDDTDQMDQMMFMGVTGVVTDNLTEMQAEVKSNTDHPSYAKLLLTFMNELSLTSNE
;
A
#
# COMPACT_ATOMS: atom_id res chain seq x y z
N MET A 1 -25.32 -12.52 25.12
CA MET A 1 -26.05 -11.87 24.01
C MET A 1 -25.46 -12.36 22.70
N GLY A 2 -26.31 -12.72 21.73
CA GLY A 2 -25.85 -13.16 20.40
C GLY A 2 -25.26 -12.02 19.58
N ALA A 3 -24.31 -12.33 18.69
CA ALA A 3 -23.62 -11.35 17.87
C ALA A 3 -24.56 -10.53 16.97
N TRP A 4 -25.62 -11.16 16.47
CA TRP A 4 -26.70 -10.48 15.77
C TRP A 4 -27.32 -9.32 16.56
N ARG A 5 -27.60 -9.54 17.86
CA ARG A 5 -28.17 -8.50 18.72
C ARG A 5 -27.21 -7.35 18.94
N PHE A 6 -25.91 -7.64 19.11
CA PHE A 6 -24.88 -6.60 19.21
C PHE A 6 -24.83 -5.74 17.94
N TRP A 7 -24.80 -6.38 16.75
CA TRP A 7 -24.79 -5.66 15.48
C TRP A 7 -26.02 -4.77 15.32
N TRP A 8 -27.21 -5.29 15.62
CA TRP A 8 -28.46 -4.54 15.56
C TRP A 8 -28.49 -3.35 16.54
N ASP A 9 -28.17 -3.60 17.82
CA ASP A 9 -28.15 -2.56 18.87
C ASP A 9 -27.13 -1.45 18.53
N SER A 10 -25.96 -1.82 18.01
CA SER A 10 -24.91 -0.87 17.60
C SER A 10 -25.33 -0.07 16.36
N THR A 11 -25.95 -0.74 15.38
CA THR A 11 -26.46 -0.10 14.15
C THR A 11 -27.56 0.89 14.45
N HIS A 12 -28.56 0.49 15.25
CA HIS A 12 -29.64 1.39 15.66
C HIS A 12 -29.10 2.62 16.39
N ARG A 13 -28.12 2.42 17.28
CA ARG A 13 -27.48 3.51 18.01
C ARG A 13 -26.66 4.44 17.11
N PHE A 14 -25.95 3.89 16.11
CA PHE A 14 -25.26 4.67 15.09
C PHE A 14 -26.24 5.58 14.36
N TYR A 15 -27.31 5.03 13.77
CA TYR A 15 -28.28 5.83 13.02
C TYR A 15 -29.01 6.86 13.88
N LYS A 16 -29.31 6.56 15.14
CA LYS A 16 -29.90 7.53 16.08
C LYS A 16 -29.02 8.77 16.29
N ASN A 17 -27.69 8.61 16.25
CA ASN A 17 -26.73 9.68 16.52
C ASN A 17 -25.77 9.92 15.34
N TRP A 18 -26.19 9.60 14.11
CA TRP A 18 -25.30 9.46 12.95
C TRP A 18 -24.45 10.70 12.71
N GLY A 19 -25.06 11.89 12.72
CA GLY A 19 -24.36 13.14 12.46
C GLY A 19 -23.25 13.41 13.48
N SER A 20 -23.37 12.88 14.70
CA SER A 20 -22.33 13.03 15.71
C SER A 20 -21.20 12.00 15.61
N TYR A 21 -21.48 10.78 15.16
CA TYR A 21 -20.44 9.81 14.82
C TYR A 21 -19.67 10.24 13.57
N VAL A 22 -20.38 10.64 12.52
CA VAL A 22 -19.77 11.13 11.28
C VAL A 22 -18.92 12.36 11.56
N ALA A 23 -19.44 13.39 12.22
CA ALA A 23 -18.66 14.59 12.52
C ALA A 23 -17.39 14.31 13.34
N LEU A 24 -17.46 13.36 14.29
CA LEU A 24 -16.30 12.95 15.08
C LEU A 24 -15.26 12.20 14.22
N ILE A 25 -15.68 11.16 13.50
CA ILE A 25 -14.77 10.26 12.80
C ILE A 25 -14.24 10.90 11.52
N PHE A 26 -15.14 11.40 10.66
CA PHE A 26 -14.78 12.09 9.42
C PHE A 26 -13.92 13.33 9.68
N GLY A 27 -14.29 14.15 10.67
CA GLY A 27 -13.51 15.32 11.06
C GLY A 27 -12.10 14.96 11.56
N THR A 28 -11.96 13.87 12.31
CA THR A 28 -10.65 13.37 12.75
C THR A 28 -9.82 12.88 11.56
N ASN A 29 -10.44 12.13 10.65
CA ASN A 29 -9.76 11.61 9.46
C ASN A 29 -9.27 12.74 8.54
N ILE A 30 -10.09 13.76 8.27
CA ILE A 30 -9.68 14.95 7.49
C ILE A 30 -8.44 15.62 8.09
N VAL A 31 -8.45 15.85 9.41
CA VAL A 31 -7.31 16.50 10.09
C VAL A 31 -6.05 15.65 9.94
N ILE A 32 -6.17 14.33 10.05
CA ILE A 32 -5.02 13.44 9.94
C ILE A 32 -4.51 13.37 8.50
N SER A 33 -5.39 13.11 7.53
CA SER A 33 -5.02 12.96 6.12
C SER A 33 -4.47 14.24 5.50
N TYR A 34 -5.07 15.40 5.79
CA TYR A 34 -4.72 16.64 5.10
C TYR A 34 -3.80 17.58 5.90
N LEU A 35 -3.63 17.36 7.21
CA LEU A 35 -2.70 18.16 8.03
C LEU A 35 -1.56 17.32 8.60
N ALA A 36 -1.86 16.25 9.33
CA ALA A 36 -0.82 15.52 10.06
C ALA A 36 0.12 14.72 9.15
N VAL A 37 -0.43 13.96 8.21
CA VAL A 37 0.34 13.15 7.26
C VAL A 37 1.26 14.03 6.38
N PRO A 38 0.77 15.08 5.70
CA PRO A 38 1.62 15.98 4.92
C PRO A 38 2.70 16.66 5.76
N PHE A 39 2.36 17.05 7.00
CA PHE A 39 3.33 17.63 7.93
C PHE A 39 4.48 16.66 8.24
N PHE A 40 4.20 15.41 8.63
CA PHE A 40 5.26 14.44 8.93
C PHE A 40 6.08 14.08 7.70
N ASN A 41 5.46 13.97 6.52
CA ASN A 41 6.16 13.76 5.26
C ASN A 41 7.12 14.93 4.97
N TRP A 42 6.66 16.16 5.14
CA TRP A 42 7.48 17.36 4.94
C TRP A 42 8.64 17.43 5.95
N VAL A 43 8.39 17.16 7.24
CA VAL A 43 9.45 17.13 8.27
C VAL A 43 10.50 16.07 7.96
N LEU A 44 10.08 14.86 7.57
CA LEU A 44 10.98 13.77 7.19
C LEU A 44 11.84 14.15 5.99
N GLU A 45 11.24 14.73 4.96
CA GLU A 45 11.97 15.17 3.78
C GLU A 45 12.98 16.27 4.09
N MET A 46 12.60 17.27 4.90
CA MET A 46 13.51 18.34 5.34
C MET A 46 14.69 17.78 6.16
N LEU A 47 14.41 16.84 7.08
CA LEU A 47 15.45 16.18 7.87
C LEU A 47 16.47 15.46 6.96
N LEU A 48 15.98 14.70 5.98
CA LEU A 48 16.83 13.93 5.08
C LEU A 48 17.63 14.83 4.13
N LYS A 49 17.01 15.89 3.60
CA LYS A 49 17.71 16.91 2.79
C LYS A 49 18.81 17.59 3.59
N TRP A 50 18.51 18.02 4.82
CA TRP A 50 19.48 18.68 5.69
C TRP A 50 20.67 17.78 6.02
N GLN A 51 20.42 16.49 6.25
CA GLN A 51 21.45 15.49 6.56
C GLN A 51 22.09 14.86 5.30
N ARG A 52 21.76 15.37 4.10
CA ARG A 52 22.25 14.89 2.79
C ARG A 52 22.03 13.39 2.59
N VAL A 53 20.88 12.90 3.02
CA VAL A 53 20.42 11.52 2.83
C VAL A 53 19.57 11.45 1.58
N SER A 54 20.08 10.84 0.52
CA SER A 54 19.39 10.77 -0.77
C SER A 54 18.14 9.88 -0.77
N TYR A 55 18.10 8.85 0.07
CA TYR A 55 16.99 7.90 0.17
C TYR A 55 17.07 7.12 1.49
N VAL A 56 15.96 6.49 1.90
CA VAL A 56 15.92 5.60 3.06
C VAL A 56 15.42 4.24 2.60
N SER A 57 16.15 3.17 2.93
CA SER A 57 15.78 1.79 2.64
C SER A 57 16.43 0.83 3.64
N TYR A 58 16.03 -0.43 3.64
CA TYR A 58 16.66 -1.46 4.48
C TYR A 58 18.16 -1.66 4.18
N THR A 59 18.61 -1.36 2.94
CA THR A 59 20.02 -1.55 2.54
C THR A 59 20.95 -0.48 3.11
N ASN A 60 20.44 0.71 3.41
CA ASN A 60 21.25 1.84 3.86
C ASN A 60 20.93 2.30 5.28
N ILE A 61 19.86 1.82 5.93
CA ILE A 61 19.46 2.25 7.28
C ILE A 61 20.59 2.10 8.30
N GLY A 62 21.35 0.99 8.25
CA GLY A 62 22.53 0.81 9.12
C GLY A 62 23.63 1.84 8.86
N SER A 63 23.83 2.21 7.59
CA SER A 63 24.79 3.26 7.23
C SER A 63 24.33 4.65 7.69
N ILE A 64 23.02 4.93 7.65
CA ILE A 64 22.44 6.18 8.16
C ILE A 64 22.66 6.27 9.66
N ILE A 65 22.39 5.19 10.41
CA ILE A 65 22.60 5.14 11.87
C ILE A 65 24.06 5.47 12.23
N ILE A 66 25.02 4.91 11.50
CA ILE A 66 26.45 5.07 11.79
C ILE A 66 26.98 6.42 11.30
N ARG A 67 26.63 6.84 10.08
CA ARG A 67 27.25 8.00 9.40
C ARG A 67 26.46 9.30 9.57
N GLN A 68 25.16 9.21 9.81
CA GLN A 68 24.23 10.34 9.91
C GLN A 68 23.35 10.16 11.17
N PRO A 69 23.93 10.09 12.38
CA PRO A 69 23.19 9.76 13.60
C PRO A 69 22.05 10.75 13.90
N LEU A 70 22.18 12.02 13.50
CA LEU A 70 21.11 13.01 13.62
C LEU A 70 19.90 12.68 12.73
N ALA A 71 20.13 12.18 11.51
CA ALA A 71 19.04 11.71 10.65
C ALA A 71 18.34 10.50 11.28
N ALA A 72 19.12 9.54 11.81
CA ALA A 72 18.56 8.36 12.46
C ALA A 72 17.73 8.71 13.72
N LEU A 73 18.26 9.59 14.58
CA LEU A 73 17.53 10.08 15.75
C LEU A 73 16.29 10.88 15.37
N GLY A 74 16.36 11.72 14.34
CA GLY A 74 15.22 12.47 13.84
C GLY A 74 14.13 11.56 13.25
N MET A 75 14.50 10.54 12.47
CA MET A 75 13.56 9.54 11.95
C MET A 75 12.90 8.75 13.09
N LEU A 76 13.66 8.37 14.12
CA LEU A 76 13.12 7.71 15.31
C LEU A 76 12.14 8.63 16.04
N ALA A 77 12.45 9.93 16.18
CA ALA A 77 11.55 10.90 16.80
C ALA A 77 10.25 11.09 16.01
N ILE A 78 10.34 11.12 14.67
CA ILE A 78 9.17 11.19 13.78
C ILE A 78 8.31 9.92 13.94
N LEU A 79 8.92 8.73 13.92
CA LEU A 79 8.21 7.47 14.14
C LEU A 79 7.48 7.46 15.49
N LEU A 80 8.16 7.89 16.57
CA LEU A 80 7.55 8.00 17.90
C LEU A 80 6.40 9.00 17.90
N ALA A 81 6.53 10.15 17.22
CA ALA A 81 5.47 11.14 17.11
C ALA A 81 4.24 10.60 16.34
N ILE A 82 4.45 9.82 15.28
CA ILE A 82 3.37 9.14 14.54
C ILE A 82 2.67 8.12 15.45
N ILE A 83 3.40 7.31 16.22
CA ILE A 83 2.80 6.34 17.15
C ILE A 83 1.99 7.06 18.24
N ILE A 84 2.50 8.18 18.76
CA ILE A 84 1.76 9.04 19.70
C ILE A 84 0.48 9.56 19.06
N LEU A 85 0.54 9.99 17.79
CA LEU A 85 -0.64 10.47 17.06
C LEU A 85 -1.67 9.37 16.83
N VAL A 86 -1.26 8.14 16.51
CA VAL A 86 -2.17 6.98 16.39
C VAL A 86 -2.85 6.69 17.73
N TYR A 87 -2.10 6.70 18.83
CA TYR A 87 -2.67 6.55 20.17
C TYR A 87 -3.66 7.68 20.47
N TRP A 88 -3.28 8.92 20.17
CA TRP A 88 -4.14 10.09 20.36
C TRP A 88 -5.43 9.99 19.54
N GLN A 89 -5.34 9.57 18.28
CA GLN A 89 -6.50 9.36 17.40
C GLN A 89 -7.45 8.34 18.03
N PHE A 90 -6.91 7.20 18.46
CA PHE A 90 -7.69 6.16 19.11
C PHE A 90 -8.36 6.67 20.40
N ALA A 91 -7.62 7.38 21.25
CA ALA A 91 -8.14 7.94 22.50
C ALA A 91 -9.23 8.99 22.26
N PHE A 92 -9.05 9.86 21.27
CA PHE A 92 -10.04 10.87 20.90
C PHE A 92 -11.35 10.22 20.41
N LEU A 93 -11.25 9.21 19.54
CA LEU A 93 -12.41 8.46 19.06
C LEU A 93 -13.11 7.69 20.18
N LEU A 94 -12.35 6.99 21.03
CA LEU A 94 -12.90 6.23 22.15
C LEU A 94 -13.64 7.14 23.13
N LEU A 95 -13.00 8.22 23.60
CA LEU A 95 -13.60 9.17 24.54
C LEU A 95 -14.77 9.93 23.90
N GLY A 96 -14.67 10.29 22.62
CA GLY A 96 -15.74 10.93 21.88
C GLY A 96 -16.98 10.05 21.75
N ILE A 97 -16.82 8.75 21.45
CA ILE A 97 -17.92 7.79 21.37
C ILE A 97 -18.54 7.54 22.76
N ILE A 98 -17.73 7.47 23.82
CA ILE A 98 -18.24 7.40 25.20
C ILE A 98 -19.01 8.68 25.57
N ASN A 99 -18.56 9.85 25.12
CA ASN A 99 -19.26 11.11 25.34
C ASN A 99 -20.62 11.11 24.62
N ILE A 100 -20.69 10.61 23.37
CA ILE A 100 -21.97 10.39 22.66
C ILE A 100 -22.85 9.40 23.44
N PHE A 101 -22.27 8.33 23.99
CA PHE A 101 -23.03 7.35 24.78
C PHE A 101 -23.71 7.97 26.00
N ARG A 102 -23.07 8.96 26.61
CA ARG A 102 -23.54 9.67 27.80
C ARG A 102 -24.45 10.88 27.48
N GLY A 103 -24.76 11.13 26.21
CA GLY A 103 -25.61 12.26 25.81
C GLY A 103 -24.86 13.59 25.67
N ARG A 104 -23.56 13.54 25.35
CA ARG A 104 -22.67 14.70 25.17
C ARG A 104 -22.56 15.64 26.39
N PRO A 105 -22.27 15.11 27.60
CA PRO A 105 -22.01 15.97 28.76
C PRO A 105 -20.77 16.86 28.58
N GLN A 106 -19.79 16.44 27.77
CA GLN A 106 -18.55 17.19 27.54
C GLN A 106 -18.52 17.87 26.17
N THR A 107 -17.89 19.04 26.09
CA THR A 107 -17.63 19.72 24.81
C THR A 107 -16.51 19.03 24.02
N VAL A 108 -16.42 19.26 22.70
CA VAL A 108 -15.31 18.72 21.87
C VAL A 108 -13.95 19.17 22.42
N ARG A 109 -13.85 20.41 22.90
CA ARG A 109 -12.64 20.95 23.51
C ARG A 109 -12.26 20.20 24.79
N GLU A 110 -13.23 19.85 25.63
CA GLU A 110 -12.99 19.03 26.82
C GLU A 110 -12.57 17.62 26.46
N VAL A 111 -13.19 16.99 25.45
CA VAL A 111 -12.75 15.66 24.98
C VAL A 111 -11.32 15.71 24.44
N LEU A 112 -10.97 16.75 23.67
CA LEU A 112 -9.58 16.99 23.23
C LEU A 112 -8.65 17.13 24.42
N HIS A 113 -9.00 17.95 25.40
CA HIS A 113 -8.20 18.12 26.62
C HIS A 113 -8.05 16.79 27.37
N SER A 114 -9.12 16.02 27.56
CA SER A 114 -9.09 14.69 28.18
C SER A 114 -8.18 13.72 27.42
N THR A 115 -8.22 13.79 26.09
CA THR A 115 -7.34 13.00 25.21
C THR A 115 -5.87 13.36 25.45
N PHE A 116 -5.54 14.65 25.51
CA PHE A 116 -4.18 15.09 25.85
C PHE A 116 -3.77 14.69 27.27
N THR A 117 -4.65 14.82 28.27
CA THR A 117 -4.33 14.37 29.63
C THR A 117 -4.11 12.86 29.74
N SER A 118 -4.71 12.07 28.85
CA SER A 118 -4.49 10.62 28.80
C SER A 118 -3.04 10.25 28.40
N LEU A 119 -2.32 11.17 27.74
CA LEU A 119 -0.90 11.00 27.41
C LEU A 119 0.00 11.25 28.63
N ASN A 120 -0.42 12.04 29.62
CA ASN A 120 0.42 12.37 30.78
C ASN A 120 0.72 11.16 31.66
N ALA A 121 -0.13 10.13 31.62
CA ALA A 121 0.09 8.86 32.32
C ALA A 121 1.04 7.90 31.57
N THR A 122 1.52 8.29 30.38
CA THR A 122 2.40 7.44 29.57
C THR A 122 3.88 7.64 29.95
N SER A 123 4.60 6.54 30.11
CA SER A 123 6.06 6.54 30.35
C SER A 123 6.82 6.17 29.07
N PRO A 124 8.14 6.45 28.96
CA PRO A 124 8.95 5.96 27.85
C PRO A 124 8.81 4.45 27.59
N SER A 125 8.66 3.64 28.64
CA SER A 125 8.41 2.20 28.52
C SER A 125 7.07 1.84 27.87
N THR A 126 6.10 2.74 27.98
CA THR A 126 4.76 2.61 27.37
C THR A 126 4.86 2.75 25.85
N PHE A 127 5.68 3.68 25.37
CA PHE A 127 5.91 3.87 23.93
C PHE A 127 6.65 2.70 23.31
N LEU A 128 7.66 2.15 23.99
CA LEU A 128 8.34 0.94 23.51
C LEU A 128 7.38 -0.25 23.43
N PHE A 129 6.50 -0.41 24.42
CA PHE A 129 5.45 -1.42 24.37
C PHE A 129 4.46 -1.18 23.22
N PHE A 130 4.10 0.09 22.96
CA PHE A 130 3.22 0.42 21.84
C PHE A 130 3.81 0.08 20.48
N ILE A 131 5.14 0.16 20.27
CA ILE A 131 5.77 -0.32 19.03
C ILE A 131 5.45 -1.81 18.83
N GLY A 132 5.64 -2.63 19.86
CA GLY A 132 5.32 -4.07 19.80
C GLY A 132 3.83 -4.35 19.62
N TYR A 133 2.98 -3.64 20.35
CA TYR A 133 1.52 -3.75 20.21
C TYR A 133 1.05 -3.32 18.82
N PHE A 134 1.62 -2.25 18.26
CA PHE A 134 1.35 -1.76 16.92
C PHE A 134 1.68 -2.82 15.87
N MET A 135 2.83 -3.50 15.98
CA MET A 135 3.19 -4.62 15.09
C MET A 135 2.22 -5.80 15.15
N ILE A 136 1.54 -6.03 16.29
CA ILE A 136 0.53 -7.10 16.43
C ILE A 136 -0.77 -6.72 15.73
N ILE A 137 -1.19 -5.45 15.83
CA ILE A 137 -2.46 -4.98 15.23
C ILE A 137 -2.31 -4.63 13.75
N LEU A 138 -1.10 -4.27 13.30
CA LEU A 138 -0.82 -3.80 11.94
C LEU A 138 -1.39 -4.73 10.85
N PRO A 139 -1.21 -6.06 10.92
CA PRO A 139 -1.71 -6.96 9.87
C PRO A 139 -3.24 -7.01 9.77
N PHE A 140 -3.95 -6.47 10.76
CA PHE A 140 -5.42 -6.41 10.81
C PHE A 140 -5.96 -4.99 10.66
N GLY A 141 -5.08 -3.96 10.61
CA GLY A 141 -5.48 -2.56 10.52
C GLY A 141 -6.35 -2.31 9.31
N SER A 142 -5.95 -2.81 8.14
CA SER A 142 -6.70 -2.69 6.88
C SER A 142 -8.10 -3.30 6.91
N PHE A 143 -8.33 -4.35 7.71
CA PHE A 143 -9.61 -5.07 7.75
C PHE A 143 -10.57 -4.56 8.84
N ILE A 144 -10.05 -3.98 9.92
CA ILE A 144 -10.81 -3.67 11.13
C ILE A 144 -10.89 -2.16 11.39
N PHE A 145 -9.76 -1.46 11.25
CA PHE A 145 -9.62 -0.03 11.55
C PHE A 145 -8.83 0.66 10.45
N THR A 146 -9.52 0.97 9.35
CA THR A 146 -8.96 1.75 8.24
C THR A 146 -8.74 3.20 8.70
N THR A 147 -7.57 3.49 9.24
CA THR A 147 -7.14 4.88 9.51
C THR A 147 -6.05 5.30 8.53
N PRO A 148 -5.97 6.59 8.15
CA PRO A 148 -4.95 7.07 7.21
C PRO A 148 -3.51 6.77 7.67
N LEU A 149 -3.27 6.69 8.98
CA LEU A 149 -1.93 6.40 9.53
C LEU A 149 -1.60 4.91 9.53
N LEU A 150 -2.58 4.03 9.75
CA LEU A 150 -2.36 2.58 9.75
C LEU A 150 -2.15 2.04 8.33
N ASN A 151 -2.85 2.61 7.33
CA ASN A 151 -2.78 2.15 5.95
C ASN A 151 -1.40 2.35 5.29
N LYS A 152 -0.54 3.24 5.80
CA LYS A 152 0.82 3.47 5.28
C LYS A 152 1.84 2.38 5.66
N ALA A 153 1.52 1.56 6.64
CA ALA A 153 2.41 0.51 7.14
C ALA A 153 1.88 -0.85 6.70
N ARG A 154 2.14 -1.20 5.43
CA ARG A 154 1.79 -2.50 4.84
C ARG A 154 3.03 -3.36 4.63
N ILE A 155 2.83 -4.66 4.64
CA ILE A 155 3.87 -5.61 4.23
C ILE A 155 3.83 -5.66 2.70
N PRO A 156 4.94 -5.34 2.00
CA PRO A 156 5.00 -5.42 0.54
C PRO A 156 4.56 -6.78 -0.02
N ALA A 157 3.86 -6.76 -1.15
CA ALA A 157 3.29 -7.94 -1.79
C ALA A 157 4.36 -9.00 -2.09
N PHE A 158 5.53 -8.60 -2.61
CA PHE A 158 6.63 -9.52 -2.90
C PHE A 158 7.11 -10.32 -1.67
N ILE A 159 7.01 -9.75 -0.45
CA ILE A 159 7.37 -10.47 0.79
C ILE A 159 6.33 -11.55 1.08
N ILE A 160 5.04 -11.24 0.87
CA ILE A 160 3.95 -12.19 1.04
C ILE A 160 4.06 -13.31 0.01
N SER A 161 4.30 -12.98 -1.26
CA SER A 161 4.53 -13.98 -2.33
C SER A 161 5.72 -14.89 -1.99
N TYR A 162 6.87 -14.31 -1.65
CA TYR A 162 8.05 -15.08 -1.24
C TYR A 162 7.81 -16.00 -0.03
N LEU A 163 7.01 -15.55 0.94
CA LEU A 163 6.64 -16.37 2.11
C LEU A 163 5.68 -17.49 1.74
N THR A 164 4.79 -17.27 0.77
CA THR A 164 3.73 -18.21 0.39
C THR A 164 4.19 -19.26 -0.63
N ASP A 165 5.22 -18.96 -1.42
CA ASP A 165 5.87 -19.91 -2.35
C ASP A 165 6.53 -21.11 -1.65
N ASN A 166 6.83 -20.98 -0.35
CA ASN A 166 7.44 -22.03 0.45
C ASN A 166 6.46 -22.54 1.52
N PRO A 167 5.97 -23.78 1.44
CA PRO A 167 4.94 -24.31 2.35
C PRO A 167 5.26 -24.16 3.85
N TRP A 168 6.53 -24.30 4.25
CA TRP A 168 6.91 -24.15 5.66
C TRP A 168 6.88 -22.68 6.11
N MET A 169 7.22 -21.76 5.20
CA MET A 169 7.13 -20.32 5.45
C MET A 169 5.66 -19.88 5.45
N THR A 170 4.81 -20.46 4.60
CA THR A 170 3.36 -20.28 4.62
C THR A 170 2.76 -20.71 5.95
N VAL A 171 3.12 -21.90 6.45
CA VAL A 171 2.70 -22.35 7.79
C VAL A 171 3.18 -21.39 8.87
N GLY A 172 4.42 -20.92 8.79
CA GLY A 172 4.97 -19.91 9.70
C GLY A 172 4.19 -18.59 9.67
N LEU A 173 3.82 -18.13 8.47
CA LEU A 173 3.03 -16.92 8.25
C LEU A 173 1.61 -17.07 8.84
N VAL A 174 0.93 -18.19 8.55
CA VAL A 174 -0.38 -18.50 9.11
C VAL A 174 -0.32 -18.54 10.64
N LEU A 175 0.69 -19.20 11.22
CA LEU A 175 0.89 -19.23 12.66
C LEU A 175 1.14 -17.82 13.23
N PHE A 176 1.92 -16.99 12.54
CA PHE A 176 2.12 -15.59 12.92
C PHE A 176 0.80 -14.82 12.98
N TYR A 177 -0.05 -14.91 11.94
CA TYR A 177 -1.37 -14.26 11.94
C TYR A 177 -2.30 -14.82 13.03
N LEU A 178 -2.30 -16.13 13.27
CA LEU A 178 -3.10 -16.73 14.34
C LEU A 178 -2.66 -16.26 15.73
N VAL A 179 -1.34 -16.20 15.99
CA VAL A 179 -0.79 -15.70 17.25
C VAL A 179 -1.07 -14.20 17.41
N ALA A 180 -0.85 -13.40 16.37
CA ALA A 180 -1.11 -11.97 16.39
C ALA A 180 -2.60 -11.68 16.62
N GLY A 181 -3.50 -12.40 15.94
CA GLY A 181 -4.95 -12.30 16.12
C GLY A 181 -5.39 -12.71 17.52
N TYR A 182 -4.86 -13.82 18.05
CA TYR A 182 -5.10 -14.22 19.43
C TYR A 182 -4.64 -13.13 20.40
N LEU A 183 -3.40 -12.64 20.29
CA LEU A 183 -2.88 -11.57 21.14
C LEU A 183 -3.69 -10.28 21.03
N GLY A 184 -4.08 -9.87 19.83
CA GLY A 184 -4.94 -8.71 19.60
C GLY A 184 -6.26 -8.80 20.36
N ILE A 185 -6.92 -9.95 20.33
CA ILE A 185 -8.18 -10.17 21.07
C ILE A 185 -7.95 -10.20 22.58
N ARG A 186 -6.86 -10.83 23.03
CA ARG A 186 -6.49 -10.86 24.46
C ARG A 186 -6.18 -9.46 25.02
N LEU A 187 -5.70 -8.57 24.15
CA LEU A 187 -5.33 -7.19 24.46
C LEU A 187 -6.38 -6.16 24.03
N ILE A 188 -7.60 -6.58 23.65
CA ILE A 188 -8.63 -5.67 23.13
C ILE A 188 -9.03 -4.57 24.13
N SER A 189 -8.97 -4.85 25.43
CA SER A 189 -9.29 -3.89 26.50
C SER A 189 -8.09 -3.05 26.95
N LEU A 190 -6.89 -3.32 26.43
CA LEU A 190 -5.64 -2.66 26.84
C LEU A 190 -5.72 -1.14 26.73
N LEU A 191 -6.04 -0.62 25.54
CA LEU A 191 -6.10 0.82 25.31
C LEU A 191 -7.22 1.49 26.14
N PRO A 192 -8.46 0.97 26.20
CA PRO A 192 -9.47 1.47 27.12
C PRO A 192 -9.03 1.53 28.59
N LEU A 193 -8.37 0.48 29.09
CA LEU A 193 -7.86 0.43 30.47
C LEU A 193 -6.79 1.51 30.74
N MET A 194 -5.96 1.83 29.74
CA MET A 194 -4.97 2.88 29.87
C MET A 194 -5.58 4.28 29.77
N ILE A 195 -6.49 4.49 28.82
CA ILE A 195 -7.06 5.80 28.51
C ILE A 195 -8.13 6.21 29.53
N ILE A 196 -9.02 5.29 29.91
CA ILE A 196 -10.18 5.56 30.77
C ILE A 196 -9.81 5.41 32.24
N ASP A 197 -9.12 4.31 32.60
CA ASP A 197 -8.79 4.01 34.00
C ASP A 197 -7.40 4.54 34.41
N GLY A 198 -6.63 5.10 33.47
CA GLY A 198 -5.30 5.65 33.74
C GLY A 198 -4.27 4.60 34.17
N LEU A 199 -4.50 3.31 33.84
CA LEU A 199 -3.63 2.23 34.31
C LEU A 199 -2.29 2.23 33.56
N PRO A 200 -1.16 1.95 34.24
CA PRO A 200 0.10 1.68 33.56
C PRO A 200 -0.02 0.45 32.67
N TRP A 201 0.67 0.45 31.52
CA TRP A 201 0.52 -0.58 30.48
C TRP A 201 0.69 -2.02 31.00
N ARG A 202 1.60 -2.26 31.94
CA ARG A 202 1.83 -3.59 32.53
C ARG A 202 0.59 -4.11 33.24
N LEU A 203 -0.07 -3.25 34.02
CA LEU A 203 -1.29 -3.61 34.74
C LEU A 203 -2.47 -3.73 33.78
N ALA A 204 -2.54 -2.86 32.77
CA ALA A 204 -3.55 -2.92 31.71
C ALA A 204 -3.46 -4.23 30.90
N VAL A 205 -2.26 -4.70 30.56
CA VAL A 205 -2.04 -6.02 29.92
C VAL A 205 -2.60 -7.13 30.80
N THR A 206 -2.20 -7.18 32.07
CA THR A 206 -2.65 -8.22 33.00
C THR A 206 -4.17 -8.22 33.16
N ARG A 207 -4.79 -7.04 33.33
CA ARG A 207 -6.25 -6.92 33.44
C ARG A 207 -6.98 -7.29 32.16
N SER A 208 -6.50 -6.85 31.00
CA SER A 208 -7.07 -7.24 29.70
C SER A 208 -7.00 -8.76 29.50
N TRP A 209 -5.88 -9.37 29.87
CA TRP A 209 -5.69 -10.82 29.80
C TRP A 209 -6.68 -11.56 30.71
N GLN A 210 -6.90 -11.08 31.93
CA GLN A 210 -7.88 -11.65 32.85
C GLN A 210 -9.31 -11.49 32.32
N GLN A 211 -9.70 -10.28 31.88
CA GLN A 211 -11.03 -9.97 31.36
C GLN A 211 -11.41 -10.81 30.13
N THR A 212 -10.45 -11.17 29.29
CA THR A 212 -10.70 -11.87 28.02
C THR A 212 -10.65 -13.41 28.13
N ARG A 213 -10.21 -13.98 29.27
CA ARG A 213 -9.84 -15.43 29.42
C ARG A 213 -10.91 -16.41 28.94
N HIS A 214 -12.16 -16.11 29.23
CA HIS A 214 -13.29 -16.99 28.91
C HIS A 214 -14.19 -16.43 27.80
N HIS A 215 -13.72 -15.39 27.09
CA HIS A 215 -14.52 -14.65 26.12
C HIS A 215 -13.90 -14.55 24.72
N VAL A 216 -12.72 -15.13 24.49
CA VAL A 216 -12.02 -15.08 23.18
C VAL A 216 -12.93 -15.50 22.02
N LEU A 217 -13.52 -16.71 22.08
CA LEU A 217 -14.40 -17.21 21.02
C LEU A 217 -15.63 -16.32 20.82
N ARG A 218 -16.17 -15.77 21.91
CA ARG A 218 -17.29 -14.83 21.84
C ARG A 218 -16.88 -13.56 21.10
N TYR A 219 -15.70 -13.02 21.36
CA TYR A 219 -15.21 -11.80 20.69
C TYR A 219 -14.90 -12.06 19.22
N ILE A 220 -14.28 -13.20 18.89
CA ILE A 220 -14.10 -13.64 17.49
C ILE A 220 -15.45 -13.67 16.77
N TRP A 221 -16.45 -14.30 17.38
CA TRP A 221 -17.78 -14.41 16.78
C TRP A 221 -18.47 -13.04 16.60
N LEU A 222 -18.31 -12.11 17.55
CA LEU A 222 -18.82 -10.74 17.41
C LEU A 222 -18.18 -10.02 16.23
N MET A 223 -16.86 -10.10 16.09
CA MET A 223 -16.11 -9.47 15.02
C MET A 223 -16.46 -10.10 13.66
N ALA A 224 -16.50 -11.43 13.58
CA ALA A 224 -16.83 -12.17 12.35
C ALA A 224 -18.23 -11.82 11.83
N VAL A 225 -19.25 -11.82 12.70
CA VAL A 225 -20.62 -11.44 12.29
C VAL A 225 -20.69 -9.97 11.89
N THR A 226 -19.99 -9.08 12.60
CA THR A 226 -19.96 -7.65 12.24
C THR A 226 -19.34 -7.43 10.86
N LEU A 227 -18.18 -8.04 10.59
CA LEU A 227 -17.50 -7.96 9.31
C LEU A 227 -18.33 -8.56 8.18
N LEU A 228 -18.96 -9.73 8.41
CA LEU A 228 -19.84 -10.35 7.42
C LEU A 228 -21.03 -9.46 7.08
N MET A 229 -21.67 -8.84 8.07
CA MET A 229 -22.80 -7.95 7.82
C MET A 229 -22.39 -6.68 7.07
N ILE A 230 -21.23 -6.10 7.40
CA ILE A 230 -20.68 -4.97 6.65
C ILE A 230 -20.43 -5.40 5.20
N PHE A 231 -19.72 -6.50 4.99
CA PHE A 231 -19.44 -7.03 3.65
C PHE A 231 -20.72 -7.23 2.81
N LEU A 232 -21.76 -7.84 3.38
CA LEU A 232 -23.03 -8.05 2.69
C LEU A 232 -23.72 -6.73 2.32
N VAL A 233 -23.73 -5.74 3.22
CA VAL A 233 -24.34 -4.43 2.97
C VAL A 233 -23.58 -3.67 1.89
N VAL A 234 -22.25 -3.62 1.97
CA VAL A 234 -21.39 -2.94 0.98
C VAL A 234 -21.55 -3.59 -0.39
N THR A 235 -21.44 -4.91 -0.47
CA THR A 235 -21.59 -5.67 -1.71
C THR A 235 -22.96 -5.42 -2.33
N LEU A 236 -24.03 -5.42 -1.53
CA LEU A 236 -25.38 -5.15 -2.03
C LEU A 236 -25.49 -3.73 -2.62
N ILE A 237 -25.04 -2.70 -1.90
CA ILE A 237 -25.14 -1.31 -2.36
C ILE A 237 -24.36 -1.12 -3.66
N TYR A 238 -23.12 -1.60 -3.73
CA TYR A 238 -22.28 -1.43 -4.91
C TYR A 238 -22.76 -2.26 -6.10
N THR A 239 -23.25 -3.48 -5.87
CA THR A 239 -23.86 -4.29 -6.93
C THR A 239 -25.09 -3.59 -7.51
N LEU A 240 -25.94 -2.98 -6.67
CA LEU A 240 -27.11 -2.23 -7.14
C LEU A 240 -26.71 -1.01 -7.98
N ILE A 241 -25.71 -0.25 -7.55
CA ILE A 241 -25.20 0.91 -8.30
C ILE A 241 -24.59 0.46 -9.63
N TYR A 242 -23.76 -0.58 -9.62
CA TYR A 242 -23.13 -1.13 -10.82
C TYR A 242 -24.16 -1.65 -11.83
N VAL A 243 -25.13 -2.47 -11.39
CA VAL A 243 -26.19 -3.01 -12.25
C VAL A 243 -27.08 -1.88 -12.78
N ALA A 244 -27.36 -0.85 -11.99
CA ALA A 244 -28.07 0.34 -12.48
C ALA A 244 -27.25 1.06 -13.56
N GLN A 245 -25.94 1.23 -13.37
CA GLN A 245 -25.06 1.85 -14.36
C GLN A 245 -25.04 1.06 -15.68
N LEU A 246 -25.01 -0.28 -15.65
CA LEU A 246 -25.09 -1.10 -16.85
C LEU A 246 -26.36 -0.85 -17.69
N GLN A 247 -27.47 -0.41 -17.07
CA GLN A 247 -28.66 -0.01 -17.81
C GLN A 247 -28.56 1.43 -18.30
N PHE A 248 -27.99 2.34 -17.49
CA PHE A 248 -27.78 3.73 -17.89
C PHE A 248 -26.79 3.87 -19.05
N ASP A 249 -25.80 3.00 -19.14
CA ASP A 249 -24.80 2.96 -20.22
C ASP A 249 -25.44 2.76 -21.61
N LYS A 250 -26.67 2.24 -21.67
CA LYS A 250 -27.44 2.09 -22.92
C LYS A 250 -28.21 3.34 -23.32
N THR A 251 -28.13 4.43 -22.55
CA THR A 251 -28.93 5.64 -22.71
C THR A 251 -28.05 6.86 -22.99
N SER A 252 -28.64 7.95 -23.49
CA SER A 252 -27.94 9.24 -23.67
C SER A 252 -27.53 9.92 -22.37
N PHE A 253 -28.00 9.44 -21.21
CA PHE A 253 -27.71 10.01 -19.89
C PHE A 253 -26.61 9.26 -19.13
N ALA A 254 -25.93 8.30 -19.79
CA ALA A 254 -24.95 7.41 -19.20
C ALA A 254 -23.89 8.13 -18.34
N MET A 255 -23.29 9.20 -18.88
CA MET A 255 -22.25 9.98 -18.20
C MET A 255 -22.77 10.73 -16.96
N VAL A 256 -23.97 11.31 -17.06
CA VAL A 256 -24.59 12.02 -15.93
C VAL A 256 -24.92 11.04 -14.82
N ALA A 257 -25.49 9.89 -15.18
CA ALA A 257 -25.76 8.80 -14.24
C ALA A 257 -24.47 8.29 -13.60
N ALA A 258 -23.40 8.09 -14.38
CA ALA A 258 -22.10 7.67 -13.88
C ALA A 258 -21.50 8.67 -12.89
N THR A 259 -21.57 9.97 -13.20
CA THR A 259 -21.07 11.03 -12.32
C THR A 259 -21.81 11.04 -10.98
N VAL A 260 -23.14 10.90 -11.02
CA VAL A 260 -23.97 10.84 -9.81
C VAL A 260 -23.71 9.54 -9.03
N ASN A 261 -23.62 8.41 -9.72
CA ASN A 261 -23.35 7.10 -9.11
C ASN A 261 -21.97 7.07 -8.46
N LEU A 262 -20.94 7.61 -9.10
CA LEU A 262 -19.60 7.72 -8.54
C LEU A 262 -19.61 8.56 -7.25
N PHE A 263 -20.25 9.73 -7.29
CA PHE A 263 -20.40 10.57 -6.10
C PHE A 263 -21.15 9.86 -4.96
N ILE A 264 -22.21 9.12 -5.29
CA ILE A 264 -22.95 8.32 -4.31
C ILE A 264 -22.05 7.23 -3.72
N MET A 265 -21.25 6.54 -4.55
CA MET A 265 -20.31 5.51 -4.08
C MET A 265 -19.29 6.11 -3.12
N GLU A 266 -18.66 7.23 -3.46
CA GLU A 266 -17.71 7.93 -2.58
C GLU A 266 -18.33 8.33 -1.25
N ALA A 267 -19.52 8.95 -1.29
CA ALA A 267 -20.24 9.34 -0.08
C ALA A 267 -20.63 8.13 0.78
N VAL A 268 -21.03 7.02 0.14
CA VAL A 268 -21.36 5.76 0.81
C VAL A 268 -20.11 5.15 1.43
N THR A 269 -18.96 5.12 0.73
CA THR A 269 -17.67 4.65 1.26
C THR A 269 -17.31 5.40 2.54
N GLU A 270 -17.38 6.73 2.54
CA GLU A 270 -17.07 7.54 3.71
C GLU A 270 -18.03 7.28 4.89
N ILE A 271 -19.31 7.08 4.61
CA ILE A 271 -20.31 6.70 5.63
C ILE A 271 -20.00 5.30 6.17
N ILE A 272 -19.62 4.34 5.33
CA ILE A 272 -19.23 2.98 5.73
C ILE A 272 -17.99 3.04 6.62
N ILE A 273 -16.96 3.82 6.28
CA ILE A 273 -15.77 4.01 7.12
C ILE A 273 -16.16 4.54 8.50
N CYS A 274 -17.02 5.56 8.55
CA CYS A 274 -17.54 6.10 9.81
C CYS A 274 -18.36 5.06 10.60
N TYR A 275 -19.23 4.32 9.94
CA TYR A 275 -20.07 3.28 10.52
C TYR A 275 -19.23 2.14 11.13
N THR A 276 -18.29 1.63 10.34
CA THR A 276 -17.40 0.52 10.71
C THR A 276 -16.51 0.91 11.89
N THR A 277 -15.86 2.07 11.81
CA THR A 277 -15.06 2.63 12.91
C THR A 277 -15.89 2.80 14.18
N ALA A 278 -17.11 3.33 14.08
CA ALA A 278 -18.00 3.49 15.22
C ALA A 278 -18.36 2.14 15.85
N ILE A 279 -18.79 1.14 15.07
CA ILE A 279 -19.17 -0.17 15.59
C ILE A 279 -17.99 -0.88 16.24
N PHE A 280 -16.79 -0.85 15.64
CA PHE A 280 -15.62 -1.46 16.26
C PHE A 280 -15.21 -0.76 17.56
N MET A 281 -15.33 0.56 17.64
CA MET A 281 -15.15 1.28 18.90
C MET A 281 -16.21 0.90 19.94
N MET A 282 -17.48 0.72 19.54
CA MET A 282 -18.53 0.21 20.44
C MET A 282 -18.24 -1.22 20.90
N LEU A 283 -17.72 -2.07 20.02
CA LEU A 283 -17.28 -3.43 20.34
C LEU A 283 -16.18 -3.40 21.41
N ILE A 284 -15.16 -2.55 21.21
CA ILE A 284 -14.08 -2.34 22.18
C ILE A 284 -14.64 -1.87 23.53
N ILE A 285 -15.54 -0.88 23.53
CA ILE A 285 -16.16 -0.35 24.76
C ILE A 285 -16.93 -1.44 25.51
N VAL A 286 -17.71 -2.25 24.81
CA VAL A 286 -18.50 -3.34 25.39
C VAL A 286 -17.60 -4.47 25.91
N CYS A 287 -16.52 -4.80 25.21
CA CYS A 287 -15.50 -5.75 25.67
C CYS A 287 -14.78 -5.26 26.93
N TYR A 288 -14.45 -3.96 27.00
CA TYR A 288 -13.83 -3.33 28.17
C TYR A 288 -14.77 -3.28 29.39
N ARG A 289 -16.03 -2.85 29.19
CA ARG A 289 -17.03 -2.75 30.27
C ARG A 289 -17.59 -4.11 30.70
N GLN A 290 -17.44 -5.14 29.86
CA GLN A 290 -18.14 -6.42 29.97
C GLN A 290 -19.67 -6.30 30.04
N ASP A 291 -20.23 -5.17 29.59
CA ASP A 291 -21.66 -4.87 29.63
C ASP A 291 -22.17 -4.48 28.23
N PHE A 292 -23.02 -5.34 27.67
CA PHE A 292 -23.64 -5.14 26.36
C PHE A 292 -24.91 -4.29 26.45
N THR A 293 -25.49 -4.11 27.64
CA THR A 293 -26.72 -3.34 27.84
C THR A 293 -26.50 -1.84 27.66
N ILE A 294 -25.26 -1.37 27.78
CA ILE A 294 -24.86 0.03 27.59
C ILE A 294 -25.28 0.61 26.23
N LEU A 295 -25.41 -0.23 25.19
CA LEU A 295 -25.88 0.19 23.87
C LEU A 295 -27.37 0.57 23.85
N ARG A 296 -28.17 0.04 24.79
CA ARG A 296 -29.61 0.30 24.89
C ARG A 296 -29.96 1.40 25.89
N GLN A 297 -29.06 1.67 26.84
CA GLN A 297 -29.27 2.73 27.82
C GLN A 297 -29.48 4.06 27.10
N GLN A 298 -30.55 4.78 27.42
CA GLN A 298 -30.76 6.12 26.90
C GLN A 298 -30.15 7.13 27.88
N PRO A 299 -29.26 8.02 27.44
CA PRO A 299 -28.79 9.09 28.31
C PRO A 299 -29.94 10.02 28.67
N LEU A 300 -30.13 10.29 29.96
CA LEU A 300 -31.20 11.13 30.51
C LEU A 300 -30.93 12.65 30.40
N TYR A 301 -29.97 13.07 29.57
CA TYR A 301 -29.55 14.48 29.51
C TYR A 301 -29.73 15.07 28.11
N PHE A 302 -30.59 16.09 28.02
CA PHE A 302 -30.71 16.99 26.88
C PHE A 302 -29.79 18.19 27.10
N ASN A 303 -28.52 18.10 26.69
CA ASN A 303 -27.83 19.33 26.31
C ASN A 303 -28.32 19.66 24.90
N GLU A 304 -29.04 20.79 24.76
CA GLU A 304 -29.42 21.33 23.45
C GLU A 304 -28.20 21.32 22.53
N ALA A 305 -28.38 20.86 21.28
CA ALA A 305 -27.30 20.92 20.30
C ALA A 305 -26.75 22.36 20.27
N PRO A 306 -25.42 22.56 20.34
CA PRO A 306 -24.86 23.90 20.30
C PRO A 306 -25.36 24.59 19.03
N ARG A 307 -26.16 25.65 19.20
CA ARG A 307 -26.68 26.43 18.07
C ARG A 307 -25.50 27.10 17.39
N LEU A 308 -25.01 26.50 16.31
CA LEU A 308 -24.00 27.10 15.44
C LEU A 308 -24.49 28.50 15.01
N ARG A 309 -23.62 29.51 15.15
CA ARG A 309 -23.91 30.87 14.68
C ARG A 309 -24.28 30.79 13.19
N LYS A 310 -25.22 31.64 12.74
CA LYS A 310 -25.68 31.68 11.34
C LYS A 310 -24.52 31.74 10.34
N LEU A 311 -23.49 32.54 10.66
CA LEU A 311 -22.27 32.63 9.86
C LEU A 311 -21.53 31.30 9.77
N THR A 312 -21.33 30.57 10.87
CA THR A 312 -20.68 29.26 10.85
C THR A 312 -21.48 28.24 10.02
N ARG A 313 -22.81 28.26 10.11
CA ARG A 313 -23.66 27.42 9.26
C ARG A 313 -23.51 27.75 7.78
N ALA A 314 -23.48 29.04 7.45
CA ALA A 314 -23.28 29.51 6.08
C ALA A 314 -21.90 29.10 5.56
N SER A 315 -20.83 29.27 6.34
CA SER A 315 -19.48 28.85 5.96
C SER A 315 -19.36 27.34 5.76
N VAL A 316 -19.97 26.53 6.63
CA VAL A 316 -20.00 25.06 6.46
C VAL A 316 -20.76 24.68 5.20
N ALA A 317 -21.91 25.30 4.94
CA ALA A 317 -22.69 25.04 3.72
C ALA A 317 -21.91 25.41 2.46
N VAL A 318 -21.27 26.59 2.42
CA VAL A 318 -20.42 27.01 1.30
C VAL A 318 -19.24 26.05 1.12
N GLY A 319 -18.57 25.66 2.21
CA GLY A 319 -17.47 24.70 2.16
C GLY A 319 -17.89 23.34 1.60
N LEU A 320 -19.03 22.81 2.04
CA LEU A 320 -19.58 21.55 1.52
C LEU A 320 -19.94 21.65 0.04
N ILE A 321 -20.52 22.77 -0.39
CA ILE A 321 -20.83 23.02 -1.81
C ILE A 321 -19.55 23.03 -2.64
N LEU A 322 -18.51 23.77 -2.20
CA LEU A 322 -17.23 23.82 -2.91
C LEU A 322 -16.55 22.45 -2.98
N ALA A 323 -16.53 21.71 -1.88
CA ALA A 323 -15.97 20.36 -1.83
C ALA A 323 -16.72 19.40 -2.76
N THR A 324 -18.05 19.45 -2.75
CA THR A 324 -18.90 18.64 -3.63
C THR A 324 -18.69 19.01 -5.10
N SER A 325 -18.65 20.30 -5.43
CA SER A 325 -18.40 20.76 -6.80
C SER A 325 -17.02 20.36 -7.31
N LEU A 326 -16.00 20.43 -6.46
CA LEU A 326 -14.65 19.97 -6.81
C LEU A 326 -14.63 18.45 -7.04
N LEU A 327 -15.26 17.68 -6.16
CA LEU A 327 -15.35 16.22 -6.30
C LEU A 327 -16.08 15.83 -7.58
N VAL A 328 -17.22 16.45 -7.87
CA VAL A 328 -17.94 16.24 -9.13
C VAL A 328 -17.09 16.62 -10.34
N ALA A 329 -16.30 17.70 -10.26
CA ALA A 329 -15.40 18.08 -11.34
C ALA A 329 -14.30 17.02 -11.56
N VAL A 330 -13.69 16.49 -10.49
CA VAL A 330 -12.73 15.38 -10.57
C VAL A 330 -13.38 14.14 -11.18
N ASN A 331 -14.59 13.79 -10.74
CA ASN A 331 -15.35 12.65 -11.27
C ASN A 331 -15.62 12.81 -12.77
N LEU A 332 -15.96 14.01 -13.23
CA LEU A 332 -16.14 14.29 -14.65
C LEU A 332 -14.83 14.14 -15.44
N VAL A 333 -13.69 14.57 -14.89
CA VAL A 333 -12.38 14.40 -15.55
C VAL A 333 -12.02 12.91 -15.65
N TYR A 334 -12.21 12.15 -14.57
CA TYR A 334 -12.00 10.70 -14.54
C TYR A 334 -12.87 9.97 -15.56
N LEU A 335 -14.18 10.20 -15.53
CA LEU A 335 -15.15 9.51 -16.39
C LEU A 335 -15.00 9.88 -17.87
N ASN A 336 -14.40 11.04 -18.20
CA ASN A 336 -14.04 11.39 -19.57
C ASN A 336 -12.75 10.70 -20.06
N GLY A 337 -12.10 9.87 -19.24
CA GLY A 337 -10.83 9.22 -19.57
C GLY A 337 -9.64 10.17 -19.63
N LEU A 338 -9.79 11.42 -19.16
CA LEU A 338 -8.71 12.42 -19.20
C LEU A 338 -7.59 12.12 -18.20
N VAL A 339 -7.82 11.23 -17.23
CA VAL A 339 -6.85 10.84 -16.19
C VAL A 339 -6.16 9.50 -16.52
N ILE A 340 -6.74 8.68 -17.39
CA ILE A 340 -6.20 7.35 -17.71
C ILE A 340 -5.03 7.52 -18.67
N THR A 341 -3.82 7.17 -18.22
CA THR A 341 -2.64 7.12 -19.08
C THR A 341 -2.48 5.73 -19.68
N LYS A 342 -1.88 5.67 -20.86
CA LYS A 342 -1.40 4.41 -21.44
C LYS A 342 0.07 4.22 -21.02
N PRO A 343 0.36 3.40 -19.99
CA PRO A 343 1.73 3.12 -19.60
C PRO A 343 2.41 2.30 -20.69
N ILE A 344 3.74 2.39 -20.75
CA ILE A 344 4.52 1.44 -21.53
C ILE A 344 4.44 0.06 -20.88
N MET A 345 4.36 -0.99 -21.69
CA MET A 345 4.18 -2.36 -21.21
C MET A 345 5.52 -3.07 -21.20
N ILE A 346 5.93 -3.54 -20.02
CA ILE A 346 7.23 -4.15 -19.80
C ILE A 346 7.00 -5.61 -19.38
N SER A 347 7.36 -6.56 -20.24
CA SER A 347 7.28 -7.98 -19.91
C SER A 347 8.38 -8.35 -18.92
N HIS A 348 7.98 -8.84 -17.74
CA HIS A 348 8.90 -9.28 -16.69
C HIS A 348 9.61 -10.56 -17.11
N ARG A 349 10.95 -10.58 -17.00
CA ARG A 349 11.82 -11.72 -17.34
C ARG A 349 11.61 -12.32 -18.74
N GLY A 350 11.01 -11.58 -19.66
CA GLY A 350 10.70 -12.01 -21.02
C GLY A 350 9.61 -13.07 -21.15
N VAL A 351 8.72 -13.21 -20.15
CA VAL A 351 7.56 -14.13 -20.19
C VAL A 351 6.24 -13.37 -20.31
N ASP A 352 5.20 -14.14 -20.66
CA ASP A 352 3.81 -13.72 -20.65
C ASP A 352 2.98 -14.95 -20.23
N ASP A 353 2.33 -14.92 -19.06
CA ASP A 353 1.53 -16.01 -18.47
C ASP A 353 2.21 -17.39 -18.58
N GLY A 354 3.45 -17.47 -18.10
CA GLY A 354 4.23 -18.72 -18.06
C GLY A 354 4.52 -19.33 -19.43
N ASN A 355 4.49 -18.55 -20.51
CA ASN A 355 4.70 -19.01 -21.89
C ASN A 355 6.09 -19.60 -22.20
N GLY A 356 7.01 -19.65 -21.24
CA GLY A 356 8.37 -20.13 -21.38
C GLY A 356 9.08 -20.30 -20.04
N VAL A 357 10.39 -20.55 -20.10
CA VAL A 357 11.27 -20.45 -18.93
C VAL A 357 11.76 -19.01 -18.84
N GLN A 358 11.58 -18.36 -17.69
CA GLN A 358 12.01 -16.99 -17.45
C GLN A 358 13.48 -16.75 -17.84
N ASN A 359 13.81 -15.56 -18.32
CA ASN A 359 15.19 -15.15 -18.64
C ASN A 359 15.87 -16.07 -19.68
N THR A 360 15.12 -16.55 -20.68
CA THR A 360 15.67 -17.40 -21.76
C THR A 360 15.34 -16.88 -23.15
N ILE A 361 16.22 -17.15 -24.13
CA ILE A 361 16.02 -16.70 -25.52
C ILE A 361 14.72 -17.23 -26.14
N PRO A 362 14.31 -18.50 -25.94
CA PRO A 362 13.02 -18.96 -26.45
C PRO A 362 11.81 -18.18 -25.89
N ALA A 363 11.84 -17.82 -24.60
CA ALA A 363 10.80 -17.00 -23.98
C ALA A 363 10.80 -15.59 -24.59
N LEU A 364 11.96 -14.92 -24.62
CA LEU A 364 12.15 -13.63 -25.29
C LEU A 364 11.55 -13.61 -26.71
N VAL A 365 11.95 -14.55 -27.56
CA VAL A 365 11.51 -14.62 -28.96
C VAL A 365 10.01 -14.85 -29.07
N LYS A 366 9.42 -15.60 -28.14
CA LYS A 366 7.98 -15.84 -28.09
C LYS A 366 7.25 -14.56 -27.67
N THR A 367 7.65 -13.97 -26.56
CA THR A 367 7.00 -12.78 -25.98
C THR A 367 7.19 -11.52 -26.82
N SER A 368 8.30 -11.38 -27.54
CA SER A 368 8.50 -10.26 -28.49
C SER A 368 7.48 -10.23 -29.63
N LYS A 369 6.78 -11.34 -29.91
CA LYS A 369 5.69 -11.36 -30.90
C LYS A 369 4.44 -10.64 -30.40
N GLU A 370 4.29 -10.49 -29.10
CA GLU A 370 3.22 -9.70 -28.47
C GLU A 370 3.57 -8.20 -28.44
N HIS A 371 4.73 -7.81 -28.96
CA HIS A 371 5.18 -6.42 -29.09
C HIS A 371 5.17 -5.59 -27.78
N PRO A 372 5.74 -6.08 -26.66
CA PRO A 372 5.93 -5.23 -25.49
C PRO A 372 6.90 -4.08 -25.80
N ASP A 373 6.71 -2.94 -25.14
CA ASP A 373 7.61 -1.78 -25.26
C ASP A 373 9.03 -2.13 -24.80
N TYR A 374 9.14 -2.93 -23.74
CA TYR A 374 10.39 -3.49 -23.25
C TYR A 374 10.21 -4.94 -22.77
N VAL A 375 11.27 -5.73 -22.86
CA VAL A 375 11.42 -6.97 -22.08
C VAL A 375 12.39 -6.69 -20.95
N GLU A 376 11.92 -6.80 -19.72
CA GLU A 376 12.76 -6.80 -18.53
C GLU A 376 13.52 -8.14 -18.44
N MET A 377 14.79 -8.08 -18.03
CA MET A 377 15.62 -9.27 -17.86
C MET A 377 16.76 -9.03 -16.87
N ASP A 378 17.15 -10.10 -16.19
CA ASP A 378 18.12 -10.05 -15.10
C ASP A 378 19.50 -10.53 -15.52
N ILE A 379 20.54 -9.77 -15.17
CA ILE A 379 21.92 -10.21 -15.33
C ILE A 379 22.66 -10.33 -14.01
N GLN A 380 23.48 -11.38 -13.93
CA GLN A 380 24.38 -11.65 -12.81
C GLN A 380 25.82 -11.87 -13.28
N VAL A 381 26.76 -11.59 -12.38
CA VAL A 381 28.20 -11.81 -12.63
C VAL A 381 28.59 -13.27 -12.35
N THR A 382 29.29 -13.89 -13.29
CA THR A 382 29.81 -15.26 -13.22
C THR A 382 31.17 -15.33 -12.50
N LYS A 383 31.69 -16.54 -12.26
CA LYS A 383 33.01 -16.76 -11.65
C LYS A 383 34.16 -16.07 -12.40
N ASP A 384 34.06 -16.03 -13.73
CA ASP A 384 35.00 -15.41 -14.66
C ASP A 384 34.63 -13.96 -15.02
N HIS A 385 33.81 -13.31 -14.18
CA HIS A 385 33.40 -11.91 -14.31
C HIS A 385 32.75 -11.55 -15.67
N GLN A 386 32.04 -12.51 -16.26
CA GLN A 386 31.15 -12.30 -17.40
C GLN A 386 29.70 -12.10 -16.90
N PHE A 387 28.78 -11.80 -17.81
CA PHE A 387 27.37 -11.58 -17.49
C PHE A 387 26.51 -12.71 -18.03
N VAL A 388 25.80 -13.38 -17.12
CA VAL A 388 24.81 -14.43 -17.42
C VAL A 388 23.40 -13.89 -17.18
N VAL A 389 22.45 -14.34 -17.97
CA VAL A 389 21.03 -13.97 -17.83
C VAL A 389 20.35 -14.92 -16.86
N MET A 390 19.99 -14.42 -15.68
CA MET A 390 19.39 -15.21 -14.60
C MET A 390 18.90 -14.32 -13.44
N HIS A 391 17.65 -14.50 -13.02
CA HIS A 391 17.07 -13.84 -11.85
C HIS A 391 17.64 -14.35 -10.51
N ASP A 392 17.47 -15.65 -10.26
CA ASP A 392 17.65 -16.21 -8.92
C ASP A 392 19.12 -16.21 -8.44
N PRO A 393 19.36 -16.03 -7.14
CA PRO A 393 20.71 -16.09 -6.59
C PRO A 393 21.31 -17.51 -6.62
N THR A 394 20.51 -18.55 -6.93
CA THR A 394 20.93 -19.95 -6.99
C THR A 394 20.27 -20.70 -8.15
N LEU A 395 20.94 -21.71 -8.69
CA LEU A 395 20.44 -22.61 -9.75
C LEU A 395 19.47 -23.68 -9.22
N LYS A 396 19.10 -23.63 -7.94
CA LYS A 396 18.35 -24.71 -7.30
C LYS A 396 16.92 -24.80 -7.81
N ALA A 397 16.24 -23.67 -7.96
CA ALA A 397 14.84 -23.62 -8.37
C ALA A 397 14.67 -24.13 -9.81
N LEU A 398 15.36 -23.51 -10.76
CA LEU A 398 15.18 -23.80 -12.18
C LEU A 398 15.96 -25.02 -12.71
N ALA A 399 17.07 -25.43 -12.06
CA ALA A 399 17.93 -26.51 -12.55
C ALA A 399 18.22 -27.62 -11.53
N GLY A 400 17.73 -27.52 -10.29
CA GLY A 400 18.01 -28.48 -9.22
C GLY A 400 19.46 -28.47 -8.71
N ILE A 401 20.28 -27.51 -9.15
CA ILE A 401 21.72 -27.44 -8.83
C ILE A 401 21.95 -26.49 -7.65
N LYS A 402 22.52 -26.98 -6.55
CA LYS A 402 22.88 -26.17 -5.38
C LYS A 402 24.17 -25.35 -5.59
N LYS A 403 24.21 -24.52 -6.64
CA LYS A 403 25.29 -23.57 -6.94
C LYS A 403 24.73 -22.19 -7.26
N LYS A 404 25.54 -21.16 -7.04
CA LYS A 404 25.27 -19.77 -7.46
C LYS A 404 25.91 -19.49 -8.82
N PRO A 405 25.39 -18.54 -9.61
CA PRO A 405 26.03 -18.09 -10.85
C PRO A 405 27.51 -17.71 -10.66
N SER A 406 27.84 -17.03 -9.57
CA SER A 406 29.21 -16.61 -9.24
C SER A 406 30.18 -17.75 -8.92
N GLN A 407 29.71 -19.00 -8.84
CA GLN A 407 30.56 -20.18 -8.59
C GLN A 407 30.94 -20.94 -9.87
N LEU A 408 30.37 -20.57 -11.01
CA LEU A 408 30.56 -21.23 -12.31
C LEU A 408 31.03 -20.22 -13.35
N THR A 409 31.83 -20.67 -14.31
CA THR A 409 32.17 -19.82 -15.47
C THR A 409 30.98 -19.69 -16.41
N LEU A 410 30.94 -18.65 -17.25
CA LEU A 410 29.85 -18.46 -18.21
C LEU A 410 29.64 -19.70 -19.10
N LYS A 411 30.73 -20.25 -19.66
CA LYS A 411 30.69 -21.48 -20.47
C LYS A 411 30.14 -22.71 -19.74
N GLN A 412 30.24 -22.76 -18.41
CA GLN A 412 29.64 -23.83 -17.60
C GLN A 412 28.15 -23.59 -17.42
N LEU A 413 27.74 -22.35 -17.19
CA LEU A 413 26.34 -21.95 -17.03
C LEU A 413 25.54 -22.18 -18.32
N GLU A 414 26.09 -21.81 -19.49
CA GLU A 414 25.44 -21.98 -20.79
C GLU A 414 25.14 -23.45 -21.16
N LYS A 415 25.78 -24.41 -20.48
CA LYS A 415 25.50 -25.84 -20.66
C LYS A 415 24.34 -26.33 -19.82
N ILE A 416 23.90 -25.57 -18.81
CA ILE A 416 22.84 -25.98 -17.88
C ILE A 416 21.48 -25.78 -18.57
N THR A 417 20.63 -26.79 -18.43
CA THR A 417 19.21 -26.70 -18.82
C THR A 417 18.39 -26.28 -17.60
N VAL A 418 17.61 -25.22 -17.76
CA VAL A 418 16.61 -24.75 -16.81
C VAL A 418 15.23 -25.20 -17.24
N ARG A 419 14.32 -25.39 -16.27
CA ARG A 419 12.95 -25.87 -16.46
C ARG A 419 11.98 -25.06 -15.61
N GLU A 420 10.85 -24.73 -16.21
CA GLU A 420 9.75 -23.96 -15.60
C GLU A 420 8.53 -24.06 -16.51
N ASN A 421 7.31 -24.06 -15.98
CA ASN A 421 6.05 -24.04 -16.75
C ASN A 421 5.94 -25.14 -17.84
N GLY A 422 6.58 -26.29 -17.63
CA GLY A 422 6.63 -27.38 -18.62
C GLY A 422 7.62 -27.15 -19.79
N TYR A 423 8.28 -26.00 -19.85
CA TYR A 423 9.32 -25.66 -20.82
C TYR A 423 10.72 -26.01 -20.31
N GLN A 424 11.67 -26.06 -21.24
CA GLN A 424 13.09 -26.20 -20.94
C GLN A 424 13.92 -25.37 -21.91
N ALA A 425 14.97 -24.74 -21.40
CA ALA A 425 15.88 -23.93 -22.20
C ALA A 425 17.28 -23.92 -21.60
N LYS A 426 18.28 -23.45 -22.37
CA LYS A 426 19.63 -23.21 -21.86
C LYS A 426 19.72 -21.83 -21.24
N ILE A 427 20.51 -21.70 -20.18
CA ILE A 427 20.84 -20.40 -19.59
C ILE A 427 21.64 -19.59 -20.62
N PRO A 428 21.21 -18.38 -21.04
CA PRO A 428 21.96 -17.60 -22.01
C PRO A 428 23.04 -16.72 -21.36
N SER A 429 24.11 -16.45 -22.11
CA SER A 429 24.95 -15.28 -21.86
C SER A 429 24.20 -14.00 -22.21
N PHE A 430 24.59 -12.89 -21.57
CA PHE A 430 23.98 -11.60 -21.90
C PHE A 430 24.26 -11.19 -23.35
N ASP A 431 25.45 -11.52 -23.90
CA ASP A 431 25.75 -11.30 -25.32
C ASP A 431 24.74 -11.98 -26.25
N ALA A 432 24.44 -13.26 -26.01
CA ALA A 432 23.51 -14.02 -26.83
C ALA A 432 22.07 -13.52 -26.69
N TYR A 433 21.66 -13.14 -25.47
CA TYR A 433 20.33 -12.60 -25.21
C TYR A 433 20.14 -11.22 -25.86
N LEU A 434 21.11 -10.33 -25.72
CA LEU A 434 21.10 -9.00 -26.33
C LEU A 434 21.04 -9.08 -27.85
N GLN A 435 21.87 -9.96 -28.45
CA GLN A 435 21.85 -10.19 -29.90
C GLN A 435 20.48 -10.71 -30.37
N ALA A 436 19.88 -11.65 -29.63
CA ALA A 436 18.54 -12.15 -29.96
C ALA A 436 17.48 -11.05 -29.85
N ALA A 437 17.50 -10.25 -28.78
CA ALA A 437 16.55 -9.15 -28.60
C ALA A 437 16.61 -8.15 -29.76
N HIS A 438 17.80 -7.70 -30.14
CA HIS A 438 17.98 -6.74 -31.22
C HIS A 438 17.65 -7.33 -32.60
N ALA A 439 17.92 -8.61 -32.84
CA ALA A 439 17.49 -9.31 -34.05
C ALA A 439 15.96 -9.37 -34.19
N HIS A 440 15.24 -9.30 -33.07
CA HIS A 440 13.78 -9.24 -33.01
C HIS A 440 13.23 -7.81 -32.81
N HIS A 441 14.08 -6.78 -32.92
CA HIS A 441 13.73 -5.37 -32.65
C HIS A 441 13.11 -5.13 -31.26
N GLN A 442 13.43 -5.97 -30.28
CA GLN A 442 12.96 -5.86 -28.91
C GLN A 442 13.93 -5.02 -28.08
N LYS A 443 13.41 -3.96 -27.45
CA LYS A 443 14.16 -3.19 -26.45
C LYS A 443 14.19 -3.93 -25.12
N LEU A 444 15.28 -3.80 -24.38
CA LEU A 444 15.47 -4.42 -23.08
C LEU A 444 15.47 -3.40 -21.94
N LEU A 445 14.89 -3.79 -20.81
CA LEU A 445 15.13 -3.20 -19.51
C LEU A 445 16.02 -4.15 -18.72
N VAL A 446 17.31 -3.83 -18.60
CA VAL A 446 18.32 -4.76 -18.06
C VAL A 446 18.51 -4.54 -16.55
N GLU A 447 18.11 -5.52 -15.73
CA GLU A 447 18.41 -5.52 -14.29
C GLU A 447 19.82 -6.00 -14.00
N ILE A 448 20.67 -5.10 -13.46
CA ILE A 448 21.96 -5.52 -12.90
C ILE A 448 21.76 -5.97 -11.45
N LYS A 449 21.68 -7.29 -11.25
CA LYS A 449 21.67 -7.91 -9.92
C LYS A 449 23.08 -7.92 -9.33
N THR A 450 23.19 -7.55 -8.05
CA THR A 450 24.46 -7.62 -7.32
C THR A 450 24.50 -8.82 -6.38
N SER A 451 25.59 -9.58 -6.46
CA SER A 451 25.94 -10.58 -5.45
C SER A 451 27.20 -10.17 -4.70
N SER A 452 27.61 -10.94 -3.69
CA SER A 452 28.90 -10.72 -3.01
C SER A 452 30.12 -10.80 -3.93
N ALA A 453 29.98 -11.37 -5.13
CA ALA A 453 31.04 -11.43 -6.14
C ALA A 453 31.09 -10.19 -7.05
N TYR A 454 30.06 -9.34 -7.02
CA TYR A 454 30.01 -8.14 -7.84
C TYR A 454 30.98 -7.08 -7.32
N THR A 455 31.76 -6.48 -8.21
CA THR A 455 32.74 -5.43 -7.91
C THR A 455 32.51 -4.20 -8.78
N SER A 456 33.05 -3.03 -8.38
CA SER A 456 33.00 -1.83 -9.23
C SER A 456 33.74 -2.00 -10.57
N ALA A 457 34.62 -3.00 -10.71
CA ALA A 457 35.23 -3.33 -11.99
C ALA A 457 34.22 -3.99 -12.96
N ASP A 458 33.22 -4.70 -12.44
CA ASP A 458 32.14 -5.28 -13.24
C ASP A 458 31.28 -4.17 -13.88
N THR A 459 30.96 -3.10 -13.15
CA THR A 459 30.24 -1.94 -13.73
C THR A 459 31.00 -1.33 -14.90
N LYS A 460 32.32 -1.17 -14.78
CA LYS A 460 33.17 -0.68 -15.88
C LYS A 460 33.18 -1.66 -17.06
N ARG A 461 33.29 -2.96 -16.80
CA ARG A 461 33.22 -3.99 -17.86
C ARG A 461 31.88 -3.96 -18.58
N PHE A 462 30.78 -3.83 -17.84
CA PHE A 462 29.44 -3.73 -18.41
C PHE A 462 29.33 -2.53 -19.37
N ILE A 463 29.68 -1.33 -18.90
CA ILE A 463 29.63 -0.11 -19.72
C ILE A 463 30.52 -0.23 -20.95
N ASN A 464 31.77 -0.66 -20.77
CA ASN A 464 32.73 -0.77 -21.88
C ASN A 464 32.27 -1.76 -22.95
N ARG A 465 31.58 -2.83 -22.56
CA ARG A 465 31.14 -3.88 -23.48
C ARG A 465 29.77 -3.59 -24.11
N TYR A 466 28.84 -3.01 -23.35
CA TYR A 466 27.44 -2.94 -23.75
C TYR A 466 26.89 -1.51 -23.86
N GLY A 467 27.47 -0.52 -23.18
CA GLY A 467 26.88 0.83 -23.06
C GLY A 467 26.53 1.48 -24.40
N ALA A 468 27.47 1.46 -25.36
CA ALA A 468 27.22 2.02 -26.70
C ALA A 468 26.09 1.29 -27.45
N THR A 469 26.05 -0.05 -27.35
CA THR A 469 25.02 -0.88 -27.99
C THR A 469 23.65 -0.65 -27.36
N LEU A 470 23.58 -0.58 -26.03
CA LEU A 470 22.34 -0.32 -25.29
C LEU A 470 21.78 1.06 -25.67
N LEU A 471 22.63 2.09 -25.67
CA LEU A 471 22.23 3.44 -26.05
C LEU A 471 21.72 3.50 -27.50
N ALA A 472 22.40 2.85 -28.43
CA ALA A 472 22.03 2.84 -29.85
C ALA A 472 20.70 2.14 -30.14
N ASN A 473 20.32 1.15 -29.31
CA ASN A 473 19.06 0.40 -29.45
C ASN A 473 17.95 0.89 -28.51
N HIS A 474 18.20 1.99 -27.78
CA HIS A 474 17.28 2.54 -26.77
C HIS A 474 16.95 1.57 -25.62
N ASP A 475 17.87 0.67 -25.30
CA ASP A 475 17.77 -0.18 -24.12
C ASP A 475 17.99 0.63 -22.85
N GLN A 476 17.39 0.18 -21.76
CA GLN A 476 17.44 0.80 -20.46
C GLN A 476 18.10 -0.13 -19.43
N VAL A 477 18.60 0.47 -18.34
CA VAL A 477 19.19 -0.28 -17.23
C VAL A 477 18.45 0.08 -15.96
N HIS A 478 18.26 -0.88 -15.07
CA HIS A 478 17.84 -0.62 -13.71
C HIS A 478 18.55 -1.55 -12.73
N THR A 479 18.51 -1.19 -11.44
CA THR A 479 19.17 -1.98 -10.41
C THR A 479 18.65 -1.62 -9.03
N LEU A 480 18.56 -2.61 -8.14
CA LEU A 480 18.31 -2.44 -6.71
C LEU A 480 19.52 -1.89 -5.95
N SER A 481 20.71 -1.85 -6.58
CA SER A 481 21.93 -1.37 -5.93
C SER A 481 22.17 0.11 -6.23
N TYR A 482 21.93 0.97 -5.22
CA TYR A 482 22.23 2.40 -5.32
C TYR A 482 23.69 2.68 -5.73
N LYS A 483 24.63 1.85 -5.26
CA LYS A 483 26.03 1.97 -5.63
C LYS A 483 26.23 1.75 -7.14
N VAL A 484 25.62 0.70 -7.70
CA VAL A 484 25.70 0.41 -9.14
C VAL A 484 25.02 1.49 -9.95
N MET A 485 23.82 1.93 -9.56
CA MET A 485 23.12 3.05 -10.22
C MET A 485 24.01 4.30 -10.28
N ARG A 486 24.60 4.71 -9.15
CA ARG A 486 25.49 5.88 -9.09
C ARG A 486 26.77 5.67 -9.92
N ASP A 487 27.38 4.49 -9.86
CA ASP A 487 28.59 4.20 -10.63
C ASP A 487 28.29 4.21 -12.14
N LEU A 488 27.14 3.69 -12.58
CA LEU A 488 26.64 3.79 -13.97
C LEU A 488 26.47 5.26 -14.37
N LYS A 489 25.68 6.06 -13.63
CA LYS A 489 25.46 7.48 -13.95
C LYS A 489 26.73 8.32 -13.97
N ARG A 490 27.75 7.97 -13.16
CA ARG A 490 29.04 8.67 -13.15
C ARG A 490 29.91 8.31 -14.36
N LEU A 491 29.94 7.03 -14.73
CA LEU A 491 30.80 6.50 -15.79
C LEU A 491 30.17 6.70 -17.19
N ASP A 492 28.85 6.68 -17.28
CA ASP A 492 28.06 6.92 -18.49
C ASP A 492 26.80 7.73 -18.13
N LYS A 493 26.86 9.04 -18.39
CA LYS A 493 25.77 9.97 -18.07
C LYS A 493 24.57 9.84 -19.02
N GLN A 494 24.81 9.39 -20.25
CA GLN A 494 23.78 9.32 -21.29
C GLN A 494 22.88 8.11 -21.12
N GLN A 495 23.44 6.99 -20.63
CA GLN A 495 22.66 5.79 -20.37
C GLN A 495 21.50 6.11 -19.41
N PHE A 496 20.30 5.69 -19.80
CA PHE A 496 19.14 5.71 -18.93
C PHE A 496 19.34 4.66 -17.82
N VAL A 497 19.23 5.10 -16.56
CA VAL A 497 19.30 4.21 -15.41
C VAL A 497 18.19 4.54 -14.42
N SER A 498 17.28 3.60 -14.16
CA SER A 498 16.30 3.73 -13.07
C SER A 498 16.78 3.00 -11.81
N TYR A 499 16.36 3.49 -10.64
CA TYR A 499 16.68 2.87 -9.35
C TYR A 499 15.47 2.05 -8.88
N ILE A 500 15.69 0.75 -8.62
CA ILE A 500 14.62 -0.12 -8.11
C ILE A 500 14.42 0.17 -6.62
N LEU A 501 13.18 0.39 -6.23
CA LEU A 501 12.76 0.76 -4.89
C LEU A 501 11.68 -0.21 -4.41
N PRO A 502 11.99 -1.09 -3.45
CA PRO A 502 11.05 -2.08 -2.93
C PRO A 502 10.11 -1.51 -1.85
N TYR A 503 10.31 -0.25 -1.45
CA TYR A 503 9.48 0.43 -0.46
C TYR A 503 9.64 1.95 -0.55
N ASN A 504 8.54 2.69 -0.46
CA ASN A 504 8.50 4.14 -0.35
C ASN A 504 8.37 4.60 1.11
N LEU A 505 9.41 5.22 1.67
CA LEU A 505 9.26 5.99 2.91
C LEU A 505 9.11 7.49 2.63
N THR A 506 9.83 7.98 1.64
CA THR A 506 9.77 9.36 1.16
C THR A 506 10.36 9.40 -0.25
N PHE A 507 10.06 10.46 -0.99
CA PHE A 507 10.57 10.64 -2.33
C PHE A 507 12.12 10.75 -2.34
N PRO A 508 12.81 9.86 -3.06
CA PRO A 508 14.27 9.85 -3.11
C PRO A 508 14.82 10.96 -4.02
N HIS A 509 15.99 11.48 -3.66
CA HIS A 509 16.69 12.53 -4.41
C HIS A 509 18.02 11.98 -4.91
N THR A 510 18.00 11.44 -6.13
CA THR A 510 19.10 10.67 -6.72
C THR A 510 19.38 11.06 -8.17
N ASP A 511 20.56 10.69 -8.68
CA ASP A 511 20.95 10.93 -10.08
C ASP A 511 20.28 9.97 -11.10
N ALA A 512 19.48 9.01 -10.64
CA ALA A 512 18.71 8.10 -11.49
C ALA A 512 17.78 8.87 -12.45
N ASN A 513 17.55 8.34 -13.65
CA ASN A 513 16.60 8.88 -14.62
C ASN A 513 15.14 8.62 -14.22
N GLY A 514 14.91 7.61 -13.39
CA GLY A 514 13.59 7.24 -12.89
C GLY A 514 13.67 6.22 -11.77
N TYR A 515 12.51 5.71 -11.39
CA TYR A 515 12.33 4.75 -10.31
C TYR A 515 11.52 3.55 -10.78
N THR A 516 11.97 2.34 -10.48
CA THR A 516 11.16 1.12 -10.63
C THR A 516 10.62 0.76 -9.25
N MET A 517 9.37 1.10 -8.98
CA MET A 517 8.77 1.16 -7.66
C MET A 517 7.85 -0.02 -7.39
N GLU A 518 7.98 -0.63 -6.22
CA GLU A 518 7.05 -1.68 -5.80
C GLU A 518 5.67 -1.10 -5.47
N VAL A 519 4.62 -1.75 -5.96
CA VAL A 519 3.24 -1.22 -6.01
C VAL A 519 2.62 -0.97 -4.63
N THR A 520 2.95 -1.78 -3.60
CA THR A 520 2.34 -1.70 -2.26
C THR A 520 2.52 -0.35 -1.58
N THR A 521 3.56 0.41 -1.97
CA THR A 521 3.88 1.71 -1.38
C THR A 521 3.98 2.84 -2.39
N LEU A 522 3.63 2.55 -3.65
CA LEU A 522 3.53 3.53 -4.71
C LEU A 522 2.19 4.28 -4.59
N ASN A 523 2.21 5.60 -4.75
CA ASN A 523 1.03 6.46 -4.64
C ASN A 523 1.15 7.69 -5.55
N ASP A 524 0.02 8.37 -5.77
CA ASP A 524 -0.09 9.55 -6.64
C ASP A 524 0.92 10.64 -6.24
N GLN A 525 1.13 10.87 -4.94
CA GLN A 525 2.11 11.86 -4.47
C GLN A 525 3.54 11.55 -4.92
N PHE A 526 3.90 10.28 -5.03
CA PHE A 526 5.20 9.86 -5.55
C PHE A 526 5.28 10.10 -7.06
N VAL A 527 4.24 9.77 -7.82
CA VAL A 527 4.20 9.95 -9.28
C VAL A 527 4.21 11.43 -9.66
N ASP A 528 3.34 12.25 -9.05
CA ASP A 528 3.30 13.71 -9.24
C ASP A 528 4.65 14.37 -8.96
N LYS A 529 5.36 13.86 -7.95
CA LYS A 529 6.67 14.39 -7.59
C LYS A 529 7.75 13.90 -8.54
N ALA A 530 7.67 12.65 -9.00
CA ALA A 530 8.55 12.13 -10.04
C ALA A 530 8.42 12.98 -11.32
N GLU A 531 7.19 13.26 -11.76
CA GLU A 531 6.91 14.10 -12.92
C GLU A 531 7.51 15.51 -12.76
N ARG A 532 7.28 16.17 -11.61
CA ARG A 532 7.88 17.50 -11.30
C ARG A 532 9.41 17.50 -11.32
N TYR A 533 10.05 16.37 -11.06
CA TYR A 533 11.51 16.21 -11.14
C TYR A 533 11.98 15.56 -12.46
N HIS A 534 11.09 15.41 -13.43
CA HIS A 534 11.33 14.76 -14.72
C HIS A 534 11.95 13.36 -14.57
N LYS A 535 11.38 12.58 -13.64
CA LYS A 535 11.75 11.19 -13.36
C LYS A 535 10.66 10.27 -13.88
N THR A 536 11.03 9.20 -14.57
CA THR A 536 10.07 8.16 -14.95
C THR A 536 9.72 7.26 -13.77
N VAL A 537 8.54 6.65 -13.80
CA VAL A 537 8.10 5.67 -12.79
C VAL A 537 7.64 4.40 -13.48
N TYR A 538 8.31 3.29 -13.20
CA TYR A 538 7.87 1.94 -13.57
C TYR A 538 7.34 1.24 -12.33
N ALA A 539 6.17 0.61 -12.39
CA ALA A 539 5.59 -0.11 -11.27
C ALA A 539 5.82 -1.63 -11.39
N TRP A 540 6.06 -2.33 -10.28
CA TRP A 540 6.26 -3.79 -10.20
C TRP A 540 5.73 -4.35 -8.87
N ASP A 541 5.46 -5.65 -8.70
CA ASP A 541 5.13 -6.68 -9.70
C ASP A 541 3.60 -6.67 -9.85
N ILE A 542 3.08 -6.36 -11.04
CA ILE A 542 1.64 -6.16 -11.26
C ILE A 542 1.12 -7.26 -12.18
N ASP A 543 0.30 -8.16 -11.63
CA ASP A 543 -0.18 -9.34 -12.36
C ASP A 543 -1.69 -9.49 -12.33
N ASP A 544 -2.42 -8.64 -11.61
CA ASP A 544 -3.88 -8.62 -11.58
C ASP A 544 -4.44 -7.35 -12.24
N THR A 545 -5.62 -7.48 -12.83
CA THR A 545 -6.28 -6.42 -13.60
C THR A 545 -6.61 -5.19 -12.75
N ASP A 546 -6.87 -5.39 -11.46
CA ASP A 546 -7.23 -4.30 -10.55
C ASP A 546 -6.01 -3.36 -10.36
N GLN A 547 -4.82 -3.91 -10.08
CA GLN A 547 -3.58 -3.14 -10.00
C GLN A 547 -3.17 -2.49 -11.33
N MET A 548 -3.41 -3.17 -12.46
CA MET A 548 -3.17 -2.61 -13.80
C MET A 548 -3.99 -1.33 -14.02
N ASP A 549 -5.29 -1.38 -13.70
CA ASP A 549 -6.19 -0.23 -13.74
C ASP A 549 -5.70 0.92 -12.84
N GLN A 550 -5.30 0.57 -11.61
CA GLN A 550 -4.81 1.53 -10.63
C GLN A 550 -3.58 2.28 -11.15
N MET A 551 -2.64 1.57 -11.78
CA MET A 551 -1.42 2.17 -12.32
C MET A 551 -1.69 3.11 -13.50
N MET A 552 -2.65 2.76 -14.36
CA MET A 552 -3.09 3.63 -15.46
C MET A 552 -3.72 4.93 -14.94
N PHE A 553 -4.50 4.85 -13.87
CA PHE A 553 -5.08 6.03 -13.24
C PHE A 553 -4.04 6.90 -12.52
N MET A 554 -3.12 6.27 -11.79
CA MET A 554 -2.05 6.97 -11.06
C MET A 554 -1.07 7.69 -12.01
N GLY A 555 -1.06 7.34 -13.30
CA GLY A 555 -0.23 8.00 -14.29
C GLY A 555 1.21 7.50 -14.32
N VAL A 556 1.46 6.24 -13.93
CA VAL A 556 2.82 5.68 -14.00
C VAL A 556 3.30 5.65 -15.46
N THR A 557 4.62 5.77 -15.65
CA THR A 557 5.21 5.76 -17.00
C THR A 557 5.14 4.36 -17.63
N GLY A 558 5.28 3.30 -16.83
CA GLY A 558 5.30 1.92 -17.30
C GLY A 558 4.93 0.91 -16.23
N VAL A 559 4.50 -0.27 -16.66
CA VAL A 559 4.11 -1.39 -15.79
C VAL A 559 4.96 -2.61 -16.15
N VAL A 560 5.60 -3.20 -15.14
CA VAL A 560 6.33 -4.47 -15.22
C VAL A 560 5.38 -5.58 -14.77
N THR A 561 5.14 -6.56 -15.65
CA THR A 561 4.12 -7.60 -15.45
C THR A 561 4.57 -8.94 -16.03
N ASP A 562 4.21 -10.04 -15.37
CA ASP A 562 4.30 -11.40 -15.91
C ASP A 562 3.12 -11.72 -16.86
N ASN A 563 2.06 -10.90 -16.87
CA ASN A 563 0.82 -11.09 -17.65
C ASN A 563 0.65 -9.98 -18.72
N LEU A 564 1.57 -9.92 -19.68
CA LEU A 564 1.60 -8.91 -20.74
C LEU A 564 0.31 -8.88 -21.59
N THR A 565 -0.19 -10.04 -22.02
CA THR A 565 -1.40 -10.10 -22.86
C THR A 565 -2.62 -9.59 -22.10
N GLU A 566 -2.71 -9.88 -20.81
CA GLU A 566 -3.79 -9.38 -19.95
C GLU A 566 -3.69 -7.86 -19.78
N MET A 567 -2.48 -7.33 -19.54
CA MET A 567 -2.24 -5.89 -19.50
C MET A 567 -2.63 -5.20 -20.81
N GLN A 568 -2.33 -5.79 -21.97
CA GLN A 568 -2.76 -5.26 -23.27
C GLN A 568 -4.28 -5.21 -23.40
N ALA A 569 -4.97 -6.26 -22.95
CA ALA A 569 -6.43 -6.32 -22.95
C ALA A 569 -7.02 -5.25 -22.02
N GLU A 570 -6.45 -5.05 -20.84
CA GLU A 570 -6.94 -4.07 -19.86
C GLU A 570 -6.65 -2.62 -20.30
N VAL A 571 -5.49 -2.35 -20.88
CA VAL A 571 -5.19 -1.05 -21.53
C VAL A 571 -6.21 -0.75 -22.62
N LYS A 572 -6.53 -1.72 -23.47
CA LYS A 572 -7.54 -1.55 -24.52
C LYS A 572 -8.93 -1.33 -23.92
N SER A 573 -9.32 -2.12 -22.93
CA SER A 573 -10.57 -1.99 -22.17
C SER A 573 -10.77 -0.58 -21.60
N ASN A 574 -9.71 0.04 -21.08
CA ASN A 574 -9.79 1.36 -20.46
C ASN A 574 -9.59 2.55 -21.41
N THR A 575 -8.95 2.35 -22.56
CA THR A 575 -8.65 3.45 -23.49
C THR A 575 -9.57 3.49 -24.72
N ASP A 576 -10.23 2.38 -25.05
CA ASP A 576 -11.13 2.27 -26.22
C ASP A 576 -12.60 2.23 -25.80
N HIS A 577 -13.14 3.41 -25.47
CA HIS A 577 -14.54 3.61 -25.05
C HIS A 577 -14.98 2.71 -23.88
N PRO A 578 -14.35 2.81 -22.69
CA PRO A 578 -14.76 2.04 -21.53
C PRO A 578 -16.23 2.32 -21.17
N SER A 579 -16.97 1.28 -20.80
CA SER A 579 -18.29 1.48 -20.18
C SER A 579 -18.13 2.23 -18.86
N TYR A 580 -19.03 3.16 -18.54
CA TYR A 580 -18.95 3.86 -17.26
C TYR A 580 -19.14 2.90 -16.09
N ALA A 581 -19.90 1.81 -16.27
CA ALA A 581 -20.00 0.76 -15.26
C ALA A 581 -18.64 0.14 -14.89
N LYS A 582 -17.77 -0.14 -15.89
CA LYS A 582 -16.40 -0.63 -15.65
C LYS A 582 -15.55 0.42 -14.95
N LEU A 583 -15.63 1.70 -15.35
CA LEU A 583 -14.93 2.78 -14.65
C LEU A 583 -15.38 2.91 -13.17
N LEU A 584 -16.67 2.78 -12.87
CA LEU A 584 -17.15 2.76 -11.48
C LEU A 584 -16.59 1.56 -10.70
N LEU A 585 -16.55 0.38 -11.32
CA LEU A 585 -16.02 -0.83 -10.71
C LEU A 585 -14.52 -0.68 -10.39
N THR A 586 -13.74 -0.19 -11.35
CA THR A 586 -12.31 0.11 -11.20
C THR A 586 -12.08 1.11 -10.06
N PHE A 587 -12.86 2.20 -10.02
CA PHE A 587 -12.73 3.20 -8.96
C PHE A 587 -13.02 2.61 -7.56
N MET A 588 -14.00 1.72 -7.48
CA MET A 588 -14.44 1.11 -6.23
C MET A 588 -13.39 0.16 -5.65
N ASN A 589 -12.86 -0.75 -6.48
CA ASN A 589 -11.92 -1.76 -6.03
C ASN A 589 -10.61 -1.12 -5.56
N GLU A 590 -10.13 -0.09 -6.26
CA GLU A 590 -8.73 0.32 -6.12
C GLU A 590 -8.54 1.80 -5.76
N LEU A 591 -9.23 2.72 -6.44
CA LEU A 591 -8.97 4.16 -6.28
C LEU A 591 -9.56 4.75 -5.01
N SER A 592 -10.72 4.27 -4.56
CA SER A 592 -11.37 4.76 -3.35
C SER A 592 -10.67 4.32 -2.05
N LEU A 593 -9.92 3.20 -2.09
CA LEU A 593 -9.25 2.63 -0.92
C LEU A 593 -7.80 3.10 -0.76
N THR A 594 -7.17 3.60 -1.84
CA THR A 594 -5.78 4.10 -1.81
C THR A 594 -5.67 5.63 -1.96
N SER A 595 -6.68 6.34 -2.45
CA SER A 595 -6.61 7.82 -2.58
C SER A 595 -6.63 8.57 -1.24
N ASN A 596 -6.87 7.86 -0.13
CA ASN A 596 -6.72 8.36 1.24
C ASN A 596 -5.31 8.13 1.84
N GLU A 597 -4.33 7.69 1.03
CA GLU A 597 -2.93 7.46 1.44
C GLU A 597 -2.00 8.66 1.37
#